data_AF-A0A969TAT0-F1
#
_entry.id   AF-A0A969TAT0-F1
#
_cell.length_a   1.000
_cell.length_b   1.000
_cell.length_c   1.000
_cell.angle_alpha   90.00
_cell.angle_beta   90.00
_cell.angle_gamma   90.00
#
_symmetry.space_group_name_H-M   'P 1'
#
loop_
_entity.id
_entity.type
_entity.pdbx_description
1 polymer ?
#
loop_
_entity_poly.entity_id
_entity_poly.type
_entity_poly.pdbx_seq_one_letter_code
_entity_poly.pdbx_strand_id
1 'polypeptide(L)'
;MQINILPFSFEINSVSLASSCIWSLALYLGLDSSKTWIAHQLERWLNFADGWLYTSTKEFEETRLARESQNAFYASVFSIVPFLIAGVIANWVIDLSFGGSSWAIALGIMTCIICGLFALANQDYDKNREED
;
A
#
# COMPACT_ATOMS: atom_id res chain seq x y z
N MET A 1 21.84 -4.31 8.62
CA MET A 1 21.52 -4.21 10.06
C MET A 1 21.03 -5.57 10.52
N GLN A 2 21.67 -6.17 11.51
CA GLN A 2 21.29 -7.51 12.00
C GLN A 2 20.24 -7.38 13.10
N ILE A 3 19.07 -7.99 12.91
CA ILE A 3 18.05 -8.08 13.95
C ILE A 3 18.05 -9.52 14.46
N ASN A 4 18.53 -9.71 15.68
CA ASN A 4 18.56 -11.02 16.32
C ASN A 4 17.26 -11.25 17.10
N ILE A 5 16.30 -11.92 16.46
CA ILE A 5 15.16 -12.55 17.14
C ILE A 5 15.57 -14.03 17.32
N LEU A 6 15.85 -14.48 18.55
CA LEU A 6 16.08 -15.91 18.87
C LEU A 6 15.12 -16.82 18.08
N PRO A 7 15.48 -17.99 17.50
CA PRO A 7 16.76 -18.54 17.00
C PRO A 7 17.06 -18.17 15.52
N PHE A 8 16.47 -17.08 14.99
CA PHE A 8 16.55 -16.69 13.58
C PHE A 8 17.36 -15.39 13.44
N SER A 9 18.54 -15.46 12.82
CA SER A 9 19.30 -14.27 12.44
C SER A 9 18.78 -13.74 11.10
N PHE A 10 18.03 -12.65 11.13
CA PHE A 10 17.61 -11.94 9.92
C PHE A 10 18.66 -10.88 9.54
N GLU A 11 19.38 -11.13 8.45
CA GLU A 11 20.32 -10.19 7.89
C GLU A 11 19.59 -9.20 6.98
N ILE A 12 19.06 -8.12 7.57
CA ILE A 12 18.35 -7.10 6.79
C ILE A 12 19.38 -6.14 6.19
N ASN A 13 19.60 -6.28 4.89
CA ASN A 13 20.39 -5.31 4.14
C ASN A 13 19.61 -3.99 4.00
N SER A 14 20.18 -2.88 4.48
CA SER A 14 19.55 -1.56 4.39
C SER A 14 19.25 -1.15 2.95
N VAL A 15 20.06 -1.63 2.00
CA VAL A 15 19.86 -1.42 0.56
C VAL A 15 18.61 -2.14 0.05
N SER A 16 18.39 -3.38 0.48
CA SER A 16 17.20 -4.18 0.15
C SER A 16 15.93 -3.58 0.76
N LEU A 17 16.03 -2.97 1.95
CA LEU A 17 14.91 -2.27 2.57
C LEU A 17 14.55 -0.99 1.78
N ALA A 18 15.54 -0.17 1.44
CA ALA A 18 15.34 1.05 0.67
C ALA A 18 14.73 0.77 -0.72
N SER A 19 15.23 -0.24 -1.42
CA SER A 19 14.67 -0.68 -2.71
C SER A 19 13.24 -1.21 -2.58
N SER A 20 12.93 -1.99 -1.55
CA SER A 20 11.56 -2.46 -1.28
C SER A 20 10.58 -1.30 -1.06
N CYS A 21 11.02 -0.24 -0.36
CA CYS A 21 10.22 0.98 -0.19
C CYS A 21 9.98 1.70 -1.53
N ILE A 22 10.99 1.77 -2.40
CA ILE A 22 10.85 2.38 -3.74
C ILE A 22 9.86 1.58 -4.58
N TRP A 23 9.94 0.25 -4.56
CA TRP A 23 8.99 -0.63 -5.25
C TRP A 23 7.58 -0.50 -4.71
N SER A 24 7.42 -0.44 -3.38
CA SER A 24 6.13 -0.20 -2.75
C SER A 24 5.53 1.14 -3.20
N LEU A 25 6.35 2.20 -3.27
CA LEU A 25 5.90 3.51 -3.72
C LEU A 25 5.51 3.49 -5.20
N ALA A 26 6.32 2.87 -6.04
CA ALA A 26 6.06 2.76 -7.47
C ALA A 26 4.74 2.03 -7.75
N LEU A 27 4.52 0.89 -7.08
CA LEU A 27 3.27 0.14 -7.19
C LEU A 27 2.08 0.93 -6.65
N TYR A 28 2.24 1.62 -5.53
CA TYR A 28 1.18 2.46 -4.96
C TYR A 28 0.76 3.60 -5.90
N LEU A 29 1.71 4.23 -6.60
CA LEU A 29 1.43 5.28 -7.58
C LEU A 29 0.83 4.73 -8.88
N GLY A 30 1.30 3.57 -9.35
CA GLY A 30 0.88 3.02 -10.63
C GLY A 30 -0.50 2.34 -10.61
N LEU A 31 -0.96 1.89 -9.45
CA LEU A 31 -2.15 1.05 -9.31
C LEU A 31 -3.30 1.80 -8.62
N ASP A 32 -3.65 2.99 -9.13
CA ASP A 32 -4.66 3.87 -8.52
C ASP A 32 -6.03 3.17 -8.35
N SER A 33 -6.48 2.45 -9.38
CA SER A 33 -7.72 1.66 -9.31
C SER A 33 -7.66 0.49 -8.30
N SER A 34 -6.47 -0.09 -8.08
CA SER A 34 -6.32 -1.16 -7.09
C SER A 34 -6.31 -0.60 -5.67
N LYS A 35 -5.74 0.58 -5.45
CA LYS A 35 -5.71 1.25 -4.15
C LYS A 35 -7.11 1.52 -3.62
N THR A 36 -7.98 2.10 -4.44
CA THR A 36 -9.36 2.41 -4.05
C THR A 36 -10.17 1.15 -3.78
N TRP A 37 -9.99 0.11 -4.60
CA TRP A 37 -10.61 -1.20 -4.37
C TRP A 37 -10.16 -1.85 -3.05
N ILE A 38 -8.86 -1.83 -2.76
CA ILE A 38 -8.28 -2.34 -1.51
C ILE A 38 -8.84 -1.56 -0.30
N ALA A 39 -8.88 -0.23 -0.40
CA ALA A 39 -9.43 0.61 0.66
C ALA A 39 -10.91 0.28 0.96
N HIS A 40 -11.74 0.09 -0.07
CA HIS A 40 -13.14 -0.32 0.13
C HIS A 40 -13.28 -1.72 0.72
N GLN A 41 -12.43 -2.67 0.34
CA GLN A 41 -12.47 -4.01 0.91
C GLN A 41 -12.04 -4.00 2.39
N LEU A 42 -11.04 -3.19 2.74
CA LEU A 42 -10.61 -2.95 4.12
C LEU A 42 -11.68 -2.24 4.95
N GLU A 43 -12.35 -1.25 4.38
CA GLU A 43 -13.48 -0.54 5.00
C GLU A 43 -14.61 -1.54 5.31
N ARG A 44 -14.97 -2.37 4.33
CA ARG A 44 -15.99 -3.42 4.51
C ARG A 44 -15.59 -4.43 5.57
N TRP A 45 -14.31 -4.79 5.64
CA TRP A 45 -13.80 -5.73 6.64
C TRP A 45 -13.77 -5.10 8.04
N LEU A 46 -13.37 -3.84 8.18
CA LEU A 46 -13.42 -3.08 9.43
C LEU A 46 -14.85 -2.91 9.94
N ASN A 47 -15.79 -2.57 9.05
CA ASN A 47 -17.21 -2.50 9.40
C ASN A 47 -17.77 -3.87 9.84
N PHE A 48 -17.27 -4.98 9.29
CA PHE A 48 -17.61 -6.31 9.78
C PHE A 48 -16.95 -6.65 11.12
N ALA A 49 -15.69 -6.24 11.32
CA ALA A 49 -14.96 -6.44 12.58
C ALA A 49 -15.59 -5.67 13.75
N ASP A 50 -16.06 -4.45 13.49
CA ASP A 50 -16.86 -3.68 14.45
C ASP A 50 -18.18 -4.39 14.81
N GLY A 51 -18.81 -5.06 13.84
CA GLY A 51 -19.97 -5.91 14.07
C GLY A 51 -19.67 -7.17 14.90
N TRP A 52 -18.44 -7.68 14.86
CA TRP A 52 -18.01 -8.83 15.67
C TRP A 52 -17.65 -8.44 17.10
N LEU A 53 -17.20 -7.20 17.32
CA LEU A 53 -16.80 -6.69 18.63
C LEU A 53 -18.00 -6.39 19.56
N TYR A 54 -19.23 -6.26 19.04
CA TYR A 54 -20.40 -5.85 19.84
C TYR A 54 -21.60 -6.78 19.75
N THR A 55 -22.11 -7.19 20.92
CA THR A 55 -23.35 -7.96 21.11
C THR A 55 -24.58 -7.05 21.37
N SER A 56 -24.46 -5.72 21.35
CA SER A 56 -25.56 -4.78 21.66
C SER A 56 -25.71 -3.65 20.63
N THR A 57 -26.90 -3.50 20.07
CA THR A 57 -27.27 -2.58 18.98
C THR A 57 -27.43 -1.12 19.40
N LYS A 58 -27.61 -0.83 20.69
CA LYS A 58 -27.96 0.53 21.17
C LYS A 58 -26.78 1.53 21.23
N GLU A 59 -25.55 1.08 21.44
CA GLU A 59 -24.34 1.93 21.44
C GLU A 59 -23.81 2.23 20.03
N PHE A 60 -24.22 1.41 19.05
CA PHE A 60 -23.79 1.52 17.65
C PHE A 60 -24.47 2.69 16.93
N GLU A 61 -25.76 2.93 17.18
CA GLU A 61 -26.48 4.06 16.56
C GLU A 61 -25.98 5.43 17.03
N GLU A 62 -25.54 5.55 18.29
CA GLU A 62 -25.18 6.83 18.92
C GLU A 62 -23.82 7.38 18.43
N THR A 63 -22.90 6.50 17.99
CA THR A 63 -21.55 6.90 17.56
C THR A 63 -21.24 6.62 16.08
N ARG A 64 -22.27 6.25 15.30
CA ARG A 64 -22.15 5.72 13.93
C ARG A 64 -21.40 6.64 12.96
N LEU A 65 -21.78 7.92 12.91
CA LEU A 65 -21.20 8.90 11.97
C LEU A 65 -19.72 9.22 12.26
N ALA A 66 -19.38 9.38 13.53
CA ALA A 66 -18.00 9.64 13.95
C ALA A 66 -17.08 8.42 13.73
N ARG A 67 -17.62 7.20 13.76
CA ARG A 67 -16.85 5.97 13.59
C ARG A 67 -16.74 5.49 12.14
N GLU A 68 -17.76 5.70 11.30
CA GLU A 68 -17.65 5.42 9.85
C GLU A 68 -16.52 6.22 9.21
N SER A 69 -16.39 7.50 9.56
CA SER A 69 -15.27 8.33 9.09
C SER A 69 -13.90 7.86 9.61
N GLN A 70 -13.83 7.35 10.85
CA GLN A 70 -12.60 6.75 11.37
C GLN A 70 -12.26 5.43 10.67
N ASN A 71 -13.23 4.55 10.43
CA ASN A 71 -13.00 3.31 9.70
C ASN A 71 -12.58 3.56 8.25
N ALA A 72 -13.20 4.52 7.56
CA ALA A 72 -12.77 4.92 6.23
C ALA A 72 -11.33 5.48 6.24
N PHE A 73 -10.97 6.26 7.26
CA PHE A 73 -9.61 6.76 7.44
C PHE A 73 -8.61 5.63 7.73
N TYR A 74 -8.91 4.73 8.67
CA TYR A 74 -8.06 3.58 8.98
C TYR A 74 -7.92 2.65 7.77
N ALA A 75 -9.00 2.37 7.04
CA ALA A 75 -8.97 1.56 5.82
C ALA A 75 -8.06 2.17 4.74
N SER A 76 -8.13 3.50 4.56
CA SER A 76 -7.25 4.22 3.63
C SER A 76 -5.77 4.09 4.05
N VAL A 77 -5.46 4.24 5.34
CA VAL A 77 -4.07 4.08 5.83
C VAL A 77 -3.60 2.63 5.71
N PHE A 78 -4.44 1.67 6.10
CA PHE A 78 -4.11 0.26 6.06
C PHE A 78 -3.99 -0.28 4.62
N SER A 79 -4.58 0.41 3.64
CA SER A 79 -4.45 0.08 2.23
C SER A 79 -2.99 0.09 1.75
N ILE A 80 -2.09 0.81 2.45
CA ILE A 80 -0.66 0.87 2.14
C ILE A 80 0.05 -0.47 2.44
N VAL A 81 -0.42 -1.24 3.42
CA VAL A 81 0.20 -2.50 3.87
C VAL A 81 0.36 -3.53 2.74
N PRO A 82 -0.67 -3.86 1.93
CA PRO A 82 -0.51 -4.78 0.82
C PRO A 82 0.48 -4.28 -0.24
N PHE A 83 0.59 -2.96 -0.46
CA PHE A 83 1.62 -2.40 -1.35
C PHE A 83 3.02 -2.53 -0.78
N LEU A 84 3.21 -2.41 0.53
CA LEU A 84 4.49 -2.67 1.18
C LEU A 84 4.92 -4.13 1.00
N ILE A 85 3.99 -5.07 1.20
CA ILE A 85 4.24 -6.50 0.99
C ILE A 85 4.59 -6.75 -0.48
N ALA A 86 3.81 -6.20 -1.41
CA ALA A 86 4.08 -6.32 -2.84
C ALA A 86 5.43 -5.70 -3.24
N GLY A 87 5.82 -4.58 -2.63
CA GLY A 87 7.11 -3.93 -2.85
C GLY A 87 8.29 -4.79 -2.42
N VAL A 88 8.18 -5.47 -1.26
CA VAL A 88 9.19 -6.43 -0.80
C VAL A 88 9.28 -7.62 -1.75
N ILE A 89 8.13 -8.16 -2.20
CA ILE A 89 8.08 -9.27 -3.16
C ILE A 89 8.70 -8.86 -4.50
N ALA A 90 8.36 -7.68 -5.02
CA ALA A 90 8.90 -7.17 -6.28
C ALA A 90 10.42 -7.00 -6.21
N ASN A 91 10.92 -6.43 -5.10
CA ASN A 91 12.35 -6.31 -4.86
C ASN A 91 13.04 -7.69 -4.83
N TRP A 92 12.44 -8.67 -4.14
CA TRP A 92 12.96 -10.03 -4.06
C TRP A 92 12.98 -10.74 -5.43
N VAL A 93 11.93 -10.59 -6.24
CA VAL A 93 11.84 -11.16 -7.59
C VAL A 93 12.92 -10.60 -8.51
N ILE A 94 13.21 -9.30 -8.44
CA ILE A 94 14.23 -8.68 -9.28
C ILE A 94 15.63 -9.03 -8.81
N ASP A 95 15.86 -9.06 -7.50
CA ASP A 95 17.14 -9.50 -6.94
C ASP A 95 17.45 -10.95 -7.38
N LEU A 96 16.44 -11.84 -7.37
CA LEU A 96 16.56 -13.20 -7.88
C LEU A 96 16.82 -13.26 -9.40
N SER A 97 16.17 -12.38 -10.18
CA SER A 97 16.26 -12.40 -11.64
C SER A 97 17.57 -11.84 -12.19
N PHE A 98 18.08 -10.75 -11.59
CA PHE A 98 19.27 -10.02 -12.08
C PHE A 98 20.51 -10.23 -11.20
N GLY A 99 20.41 -10.99 -10.11
CA GLY A 99 21.55 -11.42 -9.30
C GLY A 99 22.26 -10.29 -8.55
N GLY A 100 21.57 -9.17 -8.29
CA GLY A 100 22.17 -8.04 -7.58
C GLY A 100 21.18 -6.94 -7.18
N SER A 101 21.30 -6.50 -5.93
CA SER A 101 20.48 -5.47 -5.31
C SER A 101 20.52 -4.11 -6.02
N SER A 102 21.59 -3.80 -6.77
CA SER A 102 21.73 -2.55 -7.52
C SER A 102 20.71 -2.42 -8.66
N TRP A 103 20.39 -3.53 -9.34
CA TRP A 103 19.40 -3.55 -10.42
C TRP A 103 17.99 -3.31 -9.90
N ALA A 104 17.67 -3.89 -8.74
CA ALA A 104 16.37 -3.69 -8.10
C ALA A 104 16.11 -2.23 -7.75
N ILE A 105 17.13 -1.50 -7.29
CA ILE A 105 17.02 -0.06 -7.01
C ILE A 105 16.82 0.74 -8.29
N ALA A 106 17.67 0.53 -9.31
CA ALA A 106 17.63 1.31 -10.54
C ALA A 106 16.30 1.14 -11.28
N LEU A 107 15.84 -0.11 -11.42
CA LEU A 107 14.56 -0.42 -12.03
C LEU A 107 13.39 0.14 -11.19
N GLY A 108 13.46 0.02 -9.87
CA GLY A 108 12.44 0.58 -8.98
C GLY A 108 12.28 2.09 -9.13
N ILE A 109 13.39 2.84 -9.21
CA ILE A 109 13.36 4.29 -9.42
C ILE A 109 12.74 4.62 -10.79
N MET A 110 13.17 3.93 -11.86
CA MET A 110 12.62 4.15 -13.20
C MET A 110 11.11 3.87 -13.24
N THR A 111 10.67 2.76 -12.65
CA THR A 111 9.24 2.44 -12.54
C THR A 111 8.50 3.49 -11.73
N CYS A 112 9.07 3.98 -10.62
CA CYS A 112 8.46 5.05 -9.83
C CYS A 112 8.25 6.34 -10.63
N ILE A 113 9.25 6.73 -11.44
CA ILE A 113 9.16 7.92 -12.31
C ILE A 113 8.06 7.72 -13.36
N ILE A 114 8.03 6.56 -14.01
CA ILE A 114 7.02 6.24 -15.04
C ILE A 114 5.61 6.25 -14.44
N CYS A 115 5.42 5.59 -13.30
CA CYS A 115 4.13 5.57 -12.60
C CYS A 115 3.70 6.97 -12.14
N GLY A 116 4.63 7.77 -11.63
CA GLY A 116 4.36 9.17 -11.26
C GLY A 116 3.94 10.02 -12.44
N LEU A 117 4.60 9.87 -13.59
CA LEU A 117 4.23 10.57 -14.82
C LEU A 117 2.86 10.12 -15.34
N PHE A 118 2.58 8.82 -15.30
CA PHE A 118 1.30 8.26 -15.72
C PHE A 118 0.14 8.73 -14.83
N ALA A 119 0.34 8.76 -13.51
CA ALA A 119 -0.66 9.28 -12.58
C ALA A 119 -0.98 10.75 -12.86
N LEU A 120 0.05 11.57 -13.13
CA LEU A 120 -0.13 12.98 -13.47
C LEU A 120 -0.88 13.16 -14.80
N ALA A 121 -0.54 12.36 -15.82
CA ALA A 121 -1.22 12.39 -17.10
C ALA A 121 -2.69 11.96 -16.99
N ASN A 122 -3.00 10.94 -16.16
CA ASN A 122 -4.36 10.49 -15.94
C ASN A 122 -5.21 11.57 -15.25
N GLN A 123 -4.63 12.28 -14.28
CA GLN A 123 -5.31 13.39 -13.60
C GLN A 123 -5.60 14.56 -14.56
N ASP A 124 -4.65 14.89 -15.45
CA ASP A 124 -4.85 15.94 -16.45
C ASP A 124 -5.93 15.56 -17.49
N TYR A 125 -5.97 14.29 -17.89
CA TYR A 125 -6.98 13.78 -18.82
C TYR A 125 -8.40 13.85 -18.22
N ASP A 126 -8.56 13.46 -16.96
CA ASP A 126 -9.85 13.49 -16.26
C ASP A 126 -10.36 14.92 -16.12
N LYS A 127 -9.48 15.86 -15.75
CA LYS A 127 -9.82 17.28 -15.61
C LYS A 127 -10.33 17.89 -16.93
N ASN A 128 -9.63 17.64 -18.04
CA ASN A 128 -10.05 18.17 -19.35
C ASN A 128 -11.41 17.61 -19.81
N ARG A 129 -11.77 16.41 -19.37
CA ARG A 129 -13.05 15.78 -19.70
C ARG A 129 -14.25 16.38 -18.96
N GLU A 130 -14.03 16.98 -17.78
CA GLU A 130 -15.07 17.67 -17.02
C GLU A 130 -15.33 19.11 -17.52
N GLU A 131 -14.42 19.67 -18.33
CA GLU A 131 -14.52 21.02 -18.90
C GLU A 131 -15.23 21.05 -20.28
N ASP A 132 -15.47 19.89 -20.91
CA ASP A 132 -16.18 19.70 -22.21
C ASP A 132 -17.66 19.26 -22.03
#